data_AF-A0A2M7M0E8-F1
#
_entry.id   AF-A0A2M7M0E8-F1
#
_cell.length_a   1.000
_cell.length_b   1.000
_cell.length_c   1.000
_cell.angle_alpha   90.00
_cell.angle_beta   90.00
_cell.angle_gamma   90.00
#
_symmetry.space_group_name_H-M   'P 1'
#
loop_
_entity.id
_entity.type
_entity.pdbx_description
1 polymer ?
#
loop_
_entity_poly.entity_id
_entity_poly.type
_entity_poly.pdbx_seq_one_letter_code
_entity_poly.pdbx_strand_id
1 'polypeptide(L)'
;MITRDKLFELSRKYKINESTILREYIQLYFLSRFYSYKESKNIFFKGGTAIHLIYHSSRFSEDMDFTVEEAEKKFTNFILKFFSTLKKEEPVEFKERKTIAGK
;
A
#
# COMPACT_ATOMS: atom_id res chain seq x y z
N MET A 1 14.14 1.72 0.90
CA MET A 1 13.22 2.68 1.57
C MET A 1 13.67 4.13 1.46
N ILE A 2 12.74 5.08 1.58
CA ILE A 2 13.01 6.52 1.64
C ILE A 2 13.86 6.87 2.88
N THR A 3 14.86 7.75 2.72
CA THR A 3 15.69 8.21 3.84
C THR A 3 15.02 9.34 4.61
N ARG A 4 15.42 9.52 5.88
CA ARG A 4 14.89 10.61 6.72
C ARG A 4 15.17 11.99 6.14
N ASP A 5 16.37 12.20 5.61
CA ASP A 5 16.75 13.48 4.99
C ASP A 5 15.89 13.77 3.75
N LYS A 6 15.63 12.74 2.93
CA LYS A 6 14.75 12.90 1.77
C LYS A 6 13.31 13.16 2.19
N LEU A 7 12.83 12.50 3.24
CA LEU A 7 11.50 12.73 3.79
C LEU A 7 11.34 14.18 4.28
N PHE A 8 12.34 14.68 4.99
CA PHE A 8 12.39 16.07 5.46
C PHE A 8 12.41 17.08 4.30
N GLU A 9 13.19 16.81 3.24
CA GLU A 9 13.23 17.63 2.03
C GLU A 9 11.84 17.72 1.36
N LEU A 10 11.17 16.58 1.17
CA LEU A 10 9.84 16.52 0.56
C LEU A 10 8.77 17.22 1.42
N SER A 11 8.84 17.05 2.75
CA SER A 11 7.97 17.71 3.73
C SER A 11 8.04 19.24 3.58
N ARG A 12 9.26 19.77 3.52
CA ARG A 12 9.50 21.20 3.31
C ARG A 12 9.02 21.68 1.94
N LYS A 13 9.30 20.90 0.88
CA LYS A 13 8.93 21.25 -0.50
C LYS A 13 7.43 21.33 -0.70
N TYR A 14 6.69 20.33 -0.22
CA TYR A 14 5.24 20.23 -0.43
C TYR A 14 4.40 20.84 0.69
N LYS A 15 5.04 21.26 1.80
CA LYS A 15 4.36 21.76 3.01
C LYS A 15 3.34 20.74 3.57
N ILE A 16 3.68 19.46 3.46
CA ILE A 16 2.92 18.32 3.98
C ILE A 16 3.73 17.72 5.11
N ASN A 17 3.07 17.21 6.15
CA ASN A 17 3.77 16.55 7.26
C ASN A 17 4.56 15.31 6.77
N GLU A 18 5.63 14.96 7.48
CA GLU A 18 6.47 13.81 7.13
C GLU A 18 5.70 12.49 7.18
N SER A 19 4.74 12.36 8.09
CA SER A 19 3.95 11.12 8.24
C SER A 19 3.05 10.84 7.03
N THR A 20 2.42 11.86 6.43
CA THR A 20 1.62 11.70 5.22
C THR A 20 2.50 11.36 4.02
N ILE A 21 3.64 12.04 3.85
CA ILE A 21 4.57 11.73 2.75
C ILE A 21 5.11 10.30 2.88
N LEU A 22 5.50 9.89 4.09
CA LEU A 22 5.98 8.53 4.34
C LEU A 22 4.89 7.50 4.04
N ARG A 23 3.64 7.78 4.42
CA ARG A 23 2.49 6.91 4.15
C ARG A 23 2.24 6.74 2.66
N GLU A 24 2.20 7.84 1.91
CA GLU A 24 2.01 7.82 0.46
C GLU A 24 3.17 7.08 -0.23
N TYR A 25 4.40 7.30 0.22
CA TYR A 25 5.57 6.55 -0.24
C TYR A 25 5.39 5.04 0.01
N ILE A 26 4.96 4.63 1.21
CA ILE A 26 4.74 3.22 1.54
C ILE A 26 3.61 2.62 0.68
N GLN A 27 2.52 3.35 0.46
CA GLN A 27 1.41 2.91 -0.41
C GLN A 27 1.87 2.71 -1.85
N LEU A 28 2.60 3.66 -2.42
CA LEU A 28 3.16 3.56 -3.77
C LEU A 28 4.19 2.43 -3.88
N TYR A 29 5.06 2.31 -2.87
CA TYR A 29 6.04 1.22 -2.79
C TYR A 29 5.33 -0.14 -2.76
N PHE A 30 4.34 -0.31 -1.89
CA PHE A 30 3.52 -1.52 -1.83
C PHE A 30 2.91 -1.83 -3.20
N LEU A 31 2.24 -0.87 -3.85
CA LEU A 31 1.60 -1.09 -5.16
C LEU A 31 2.62 -1.51 -6.21
N SER A 32 3.78 -0.85 -6.24
CA SER A 32 4.85 -1.16 -7.20
C SER A 32 5.38 -2.59 -7.04
N ARG A 33 5.54 -3.06 -5.80
CA ARG A 33 5.98 -4.43 -5.52
C ARG A 33 4.86 -5.42 -5.78
N PHE A 34 3.66 -5.14 -5.30
CA PHE A 34 2.49 -6.01 -5.41
C PHE A 34 2.13 -6.32 -6.86
N TYR A 35 2.09 -5.29 -7.72
CA TYR A 35 1.75 -5.44 -9.13
C TYR A 35 2.89 -5.97 -10.01
N SER A 36 4.07 -6.22 -9.44
CA SER A 36 5.16 -6.93 -10.16
C SER A 36 4.94 -8.45 -10.24
N TYR A 37 4.00 -9.00 -9.46
CA TYR A 37 3.68 -10.43 -9.45
C TYR A 37 2.58 -10.75 -10.46
N LYS A 38 2.70 -11.86 -11.19
CA LYS A 38 1.67 -12.28 -12.16
C LYS A 38 0.36 -12.67 -11.47
N GLU A 39 0.43 -13.09 -10.21
CA GLU A 39 -0.70 -13.46 -9.36
C GLU A 39 -1.61 -12.27 -9.05
N SER A 40 -1.11 -11.03 -9.14
CA SER A 40 -1.92 -9.82 -8.89
C SER A 40 -2.82 -9.42 -10.07
N LYS A 41 -2.77 -10.14 -11.21
CA LYS A 41 -3.48 -9.76 -12.45
C LYS A 41 -5.00 -9.60 -12.28
N ASN A 42 -5.60 -10.33 -11.34
CA ASN A 42 -7.04 -10.32 -11.06
C ASN A 42 -7.35 -9.60 -9.73
N ILE A 43 -6.46 -8.70 -9.28
CA ILE A 43 -6.61 -7.93 -8.04
C ILE A 43 -6.57 -6.46 -8.39
N PHE A 44 -7.68 -5.76 -8.19
CA PHE A 44 -7.89 -4.40 -8.69
C PHE A 44 -7.88 -3.38 -7.55
N PHE A 45 -6.90 -2.47 -7.58
CA PHE A 45 -6.80 -1.36 -6.64
C PHE A 45 -7.91 -0.33 -6.88
N LYS A 46 -8.57 0.11 -5.80
CA LYS A 46 -9.72 1.02 -5.85
C LYS A 46 -9.78 1.91 -4.59
N GLY A 47 -10.91 2.61 -4.43
CA GLY A 47 -11.22 3.38 -3.23
C GLY A 47 -10.61 4.78 -3.21
N GLY A 48 -10.63 5.42 -2.04
CA GLY A 48 -10.21 6.81 -1.86
C GLY A 48 -8.74 7.03 -2.19
N THR A 49 -7.88 6.07 -1.88
CA THR A 49 -6.45 6.16 -2.17
C THR A 49 -6.17 6.04 -3.67
N ALA A 50 -6.93 5.23 -4.42
CA ALA A 50 -6.82 5.22 -5.89
C ALA A 50 -7.23 6.57 -6.50
N ILE A 51 -8.30 7.19 -5.99
CA ILE A 51 -8.73 8.53 -6.41
C ILE A 51 -7.64 9.58 -6.14
N HIS A 52 -7.01 9.52 -4.98
CA HIS A 52 -5.91 10.41 -4.63
C HIS A 52 -4.68 10.20 -5.52
N LEU A 53 -4.17 8.97 -5.62
CA LEU A 53 -2.90 8.67 -6.29
C LEU A 53 -2.99 8.77 -7.82
N ILE A 54 -4.10 8.34 -8.42
CA ILE A 54 -4.23 8.22 -9.88
C ILE A 54 -4.93 9.45 -10.47
N TYR A 55 -5.93 9.99 -9.77
CA TYR A 55 -6.74 11.12 -10.26
C TYR A 55 -6.39 12.45 -9.57
N HIS A 56 -5.32 12.49 -8.79
CA HIS A 56 -4.77 13.70 -8.17
C HIS A 56 -5.77 14.49 -7.31
N SER A 57 -6.66 13.78 -6.60
CA SER A 57 -7.54 14.42 -5.63
C SER A 57 -6.76 15.02 -4.46
N SER A 58 -7.23 16.14 -3.92
CA SER A 58 -6.58 16.87 -2.82
C SER A 58 -6.70 16.20 -1.44
N ARG A 59 -7.53 15.16 -1.30
CA ARG A 59 -7.72 14.44 -0.04
C ARG A 59 -6.74 13.28 0.08
N PHE A 60 -5.90 13.30 1.11
CA PHE A 60 -5.13 12.13 1.53
C PHE A 60 -6.04 11.03 2.07
N SER A 61 -5.69 9.80 1.75
CA SER A 61 -6.42 8.61 2.16
C SER A 61 -5.46 7.58 2.73
N GLU A 62 -5.84 6.97 3.84
CA GLU A 62 -4.94 6.09 4.61
C GLU A 62 -5.07 4.63 4.19
N ASP A 63 -6.29 4.21 3.81
CA ASP A 63 -6.62 2.81 3.55
C ASP A 63 -6.41 2.45 2.07
N MET A 64 -5.99 1.22 1.80
CA MET A 64 -5.89 0.70 0.44
C MET A 64 -6.95 -0.36 0.20
N ASP A 65 -7.88 -0.08 -0.72
CA ASP A 65 -8.97 -0.97 -1.05
C ASP A 65 -8.68 -1.77 -2.31
N PHE A 66 -9.05 -3.04 -2.31
CA PHE A 66 -8.90 -3.93 -3.46
C PHE A 66 -10.18 -4.71 -3.73
N THR A 67 -10.47 -4.96 -5.01
CA THR A 67 -11.41 -6.00 -5.45
C THR A 67 -10.59 -7.21 -5.92
N VAL A 68 -10.93 -8.40 -5.47
CA VAL A 68 -10.24 -9.65 -5.84
C VAL A 68 -11.18 -10.49 -6.69
N GLU A 69 -10.84 -10.72 -7.96
CA GLU A 69 -11.54 -11.61 -8.88
C GLU A 69 -10.80 -12.95 -9.03
N GLU A 70 -10.54 -13.58 -7.89
CA GLU A 70 -9.83 -14.85 -7.80
C GLU A 70 -10.38 -15.64 -6.61
N ALA A 71 -10.21 -16.97 -6.63
CA ALA A 71 -10.64 -17.79 -5.50
C ALA A 71 -9.93 -17.36 -4.19
N GLU A 72 -10.70 -17.22 -3.11
CA GLU A 72 -10.22 -16.74 -1.81
C GLU A 72 -8.95 -17.48 -1.36
N LYS A 73 -8.96 -18.82 -1.43
CA LYS A 73 -7.80 -19.64 -1.07
C LYS A 73 -6.52 -19.27 -1.85
N LYS A 74 -6.66 -19.00 -3.14
CA LYS A 74 -5.53 -18.63 -4.00
C LYS A 74 -5.03 -17.23 -3.67
N PHE A 75 -5.94 -16.28 -3.43
CA PHE A 75 -5.58 -14.95 -2.94
C PHE A 75 -4.85 -15.02 -1.59
N THR A 76 -5.41 -15.74 -0.61
CA THR A 76 -4.82 -15.87 0.73
C THR A 76 -3.42 -16.48 0.67
N ASN A 77 -3.22 -17.52 -0.14
CA ASN A 77 -1.88 -18.10 -0.33
C ASN A 77 -0.89 -17.09 -0.94
N PHE A 78 -1.34 -16.33 -1.94
CA PHE A 78 -0.52 -15.31 -2.59
C PHE A 78 -0.16 -14.17 -1.63
N ILE A 79 -1.13 -13.57 -0.97
CA ILE A 79 -0.91 -12.40 -0.12
C ILE A 79 -0.01 -12.72 1.09
N LEU A 80 -0.16 -13.91 1.68
CA LEU A 80 0.73 -14.37 2.76
C LEU A 80 2.17 -14.55 2.28
N LYS A 81 2.35 -15.14 1.08
CA LYS A 81 3.69 -15.29 0.46
C LYS A 81 4.29 -13.93 0.12
N PHE A 82 3.49 -13.01 -0.43
CA PHE A 82 3.90 -11.65 -0.75
C PHE A 82 4.41 -10.92 0.50
N PHE A 83 3.62 -10.87 1.58
CA PHE A 83 4.05 -10.23 2.81
C PHE A 83 5.26 -10.91 3.45
N SER A 84 5.35 -12.24 3.41
CA SER A 84 6.53 -12.98 3.89
C SER A 84 7.80 -12.60 3.11
N THR A 85 7.68 -12.36 1.80
CA THR A 85 8.80 -11.90 0.96
C THR A 85 9.17 -10.46 1.31
N LEU A 86 8.19 -9.58 1.42
CA LEU A 86 8.40 -8.16 1.70
C LEU A 86 9.06 -7.93 3.07
N LYS A 87 8.73 -8.74 4.09
CA LYS A 87 9.41 -8.72 5.42
C LYS A 87 10.90 -9.05 5.35
N LYS A 88 11.33 -9.81 4.34
CA LYS A 88 12.75 -10.18 4.16
C LYS A 88 13.52 -9.10 3.40
N GLU A 89 12.84 -8.39 2.51
CA GLU A 89 13.41 -7.33 1.68
C GLU A 89 13.53 -6.01 2.45
N GLU A 90 12.60 -5.74 3.37
CA GLU A 90 12.48 -4.47 4.07
C GLU A 90 12.36 -4.67 5.59
N PRO A 91 12.89 -3.76 6.42
CA PRO A 91 12.81 -3.80 7.88
C PRO A 91 11.40 -3.39 8.37
N VAL A 92 10.37 -4.12 7.95
CA VAL A 92 8.96 -3.85 8.24
C VAL A 92 8.27 -5.08 8.82
N GLU A 93 7.34 -4.85 9.74
CA GLU A 93 6.47 -5.89 10.27
C GLU A 93 5.04 -5.69 9.78
N PHE A 94 4.40 -6.80 9.39
CA PHE A 94 2.98 -6.83 9.02
C PHE A 94 2.22 -7.60 10.09
N LYS A 95 1.14 -6.98 10.57
CA LYS A 95 0.22 -7.54 11.57
C LYS A 95 -1.18 -7.57 10.99
N GLU A 96 -1.76 -8.77 10.92
CA GLU A 96 -3.17 -8.94 10.61
C GLU A 96 -4.02 -8.40 11.78
N ARG A 97 -5.05 -7.61 11.46
CA ARG A 97 -6.04 -7.14 12.43
C ARG A 97 -7.42 -7.62 11.99
N LYS A 98 -8.09 -8.41 12.83
CA LYS A 98 -9.51 -8.73 12.64
C LYS A 98 -10.33 -7.50 13.00
N THR A 99 -11.06 -6.95 12.04
CA THR A 99 -11.97 -5.83 12.24
C THR A 99 -13.39 -6.34 12.49
N ILE A 100 -14.13 -5.64 13.34
CA ILE A 100 -15.53 -6.01 13.70
C ILE A 100 -16.51 -5.54 12.61
N ALA A 101 -16.11 -4.56 11.81
CA ALA A 101 -16.86 -4.08 10.66
C ALA A 101 -16.63 -5.00 9.45
N GLY A 102 -17.68 -5.71 9.02
CA GLY A 102 -17.68 -6.50 7.80
C GLY A 102 -17.94 -8.00 7.97
N LYS A 103 -18.91 -8.40 8.81
CA LYS A 103 -19.70 -9.61 8.52
C LYS A 103 -20.81 -9.25 7.55
#